data_AF-A0A452TCN5-F1
#
_entry.id   AF-A0A452TCN5-F1
#
_cell.length_a   1.000
_cell.length_b   1.000
_cell.length_c   1.000
_cell.angle_alpha   90.00
_cell.angle_beta   90.00
_cell.angle_gamma   90.00
#
_symmetry.space_group_name_H-M   'P 1'
#
loop_
_entity.id
_entity.type
_entity.pdbx_description
1 polymer ?
#
loop_
_entity_poly.entity_id
_entity_poly.type
_entity_poly.pdbx_seq_one_letter_code
_entity_poly.pdbx_strand_id
1 'polypeptide(L)'
;MVFRRFVEVGRVAYVSFGPHAGKLVAIVDVIDQNRALVDGPCTQVRRQAMPFKCMQLTDFILKFPHSARQKYVRQAWQKADINTKWAATRWAKKIEARERKAKMTDFDRYKVMKAKKMRNRIIKLEVRKLQKAALLKASPKKAPAAKGAAGAAAGGEGSSPEGSCPESCRPEGGTSKGSEGSESSSPESTCSKGIWQESIKSIRGY
;
A
#
# COMPACT_ATOMS: atom_id res chain seq x y z
N MET A 1 18.74 18.28 -15.33
CA MET A 1 18.18 17.61 -16.53
C MET A 1 16.79 17.06 -16.20
N VAL A 2 15.86 17.09 -17.16
CA VAL A 2 14.46 16.68 -16.95
C VAL A 2 14.27 15.16 -17.09
N PHE A 3 14.82 14.57 -18.16
CA PHE A 3 14.77 13.13 -18.39
C PHE A 3 15.78 12.37 -17.51
N ARG A 4 15.39 11.18 -17.03
CA ARG A 4 16.19 10.33 -16.12
C ARG A 4 16.33 8.87 -16.57
N ARG A 5 15.58 8.44 -17.58
CA ARG A 5 15.61 7.09 -18.16
C ARG A 5 15.60 7.24 -19.68
N PHE A 6 16.56 6.65 -20.34
CA PHE A 6 16.73 6.72 -21.80
C PHE A 6 16.74 5.31 -22.39
N VAL A 7 16.41 5.17 -23.68
CA VAL A 7 16.57 3.89 -24.39
C VAL A 7 18.07 3.69 -24.62
N GLU A 8 18.63 2.64 -24.00
CA GLU A 8 20.06 2.36 -23.96
C GLU A 8 20.28 0.84 -24.03
N VAL A 9 21.39 0.42 -24.64
CA VAL A 9 21.83 -0.98 -24.64
C VAL A 9 22.04 -1.45 -23.19
N GLY A 10 21.45 -2.59 -22.85
CA GLY A 10 21.52 -3.17 -21.51
C GLY A 10 20.49 -2.63 -20.51
N ARG A 11 19.70 -1.59 -20.84
CA ARG A 11 18.64 -1.13 -19.92
C ARG A 11 17.54 -2.18 -19.79
N VAL A 12 17.10 -2.40 -18.54
CA VAL A 12 15.98 -3.30 -18.23
C VAL A 12 14.66 -2.55 -18.36
N ALA A 13 13.70 -3.14 -19.05
CA ALA A 13 12.32 -2.66 -19.18
C ALA A 13 11.32 -3.69 -18.62
N TYR A 14 10.17 -3.20 -18.18
CA TYR A 14 9.02 -3.99 -17.76
C TYR A 14 7.98 -4.01 -18.88
N VAL A 15 7.56 -5.19 -19.34
CA VAL A 15 6.56 -5.32 -20.41
C VAL A 15 5.16 -5.14 -19.83
N SER A 16 4.46 -4.10 -20.27
CA SER A 16 3.16 -3.70 -19.71
C SER A 16 1.99 -4.44 -20.33
N PHE A 17 2.06 -4.79 -21.62
CA PHE A 17 1.00 -5.48 -22.37
C PHE A 17 1.56 -6.29 -23.54
N GLY A 18 0.72 -7.14 -24.15
CA GLY A 18 1.11 -8.10 -25.17
C GLY A 18 1.47 -9.49 -24.61
N PRO A 19 2.02 -10.41 -25.42
CA PRO A 19 2.20 -11.83 -25.06
C PRO A 19 3.20 -12.09 -23.92
N HIS A 20 3.96 -11.06 -23.51
CA HIS A 20 4.93 -11.12 -22.41
C HIS A 20 4.64 -10.14 -21.28
N ALA A 21 3.39 -9.68 -21.16
CA ALA A 21 2.97 -8.78 -20.08
C ALA A 21 3.38 -9.29 -18.68
N GLY A 22 3.81 -8.37 -17.81
CA GLY A 22 4.29 -8.69 -16.46
C GLY A 22 5.76 -9.11 -16.37
N LYS A 23 6.40 -9.47 -17.49
CA LYS A 23 7.81 -9.91 -17.52
C LYS A 23 8.77 -8.73 -17.61
N LEU A 24 9.98 -8.90 -17.04
CA LEU A 24 11.12 -8.02 -17.30
C LEU A 24 11.91 -8.51 -18.50
N VAL A 25 12.56 -7.58 -19.20
CA VAL A 25 13.40 -7.83 -20.38
C VAL A 25 14.57 -6.84 -20.42
N ALA A 26 15.68 -7.21 -21.07
CA ALA A 26 16.77 -6.29 -21.40
C ALA A 26 16.67 -5.83 -22.86
N ILE A 27 16.90 -4.54 -23.10
CA ILE A 27 17.13 -3.99 -24.43
C ILE A 27 18.54 -4.41 -24.86
N VAL A 28 18.67 -5.10 -25.99
CA VAL A 28 19.95 -5.54 -26.57
C VAL A 28 20.35 -4.63 -27.75
N ASP A 29 19.35 -4.11 -28.46
CA ASP A 29 19.55 -3.22 -29.61
C ASP A 29 18.33 -2.31 -29.85
N VAL A 30 18.51 -1.24 -30.63
CA VAL A 30 17.46 -0.40 -31.20
C VAL A 30 17.42 -0.67 -32.71
N ILE A 31 16.35 -1.31 -33.19
CA ILE A 31 16.19 -1.68 -34.61
C ILE A 31 15.67 -0.47 -35.39
N ASP A 32 14.60 0.14 -34.88
CA ASP A 32 13.94 1.30 -35.46
C ASP A 32 13.61 2.31 -34.35
N GLN A 33 13.27 3.55 -34.70
CA GLN A 33 12.73 4.55 -33.77
C GLN A 33 11.58 4.02 -32.89
N ASN A 34 10.82 3.03 -33.38
CA ASN A 34 9.68 2.43 -32.69
C ASN A 34 9.93 1.03 -32.08
N ARG A 35 11.07 0.38 -32.34
CA ARG A 35 11.30 -1.06 -32.03
C ARG A 35 12.72 -1.34 -31.53
N ALA A 36 12.82 -2.15 -30.48
CA ALA A 36 14.08 -2.68 -29.96
C ALA A 36 14.21 -4.20 -30.22
N LEU A 37 15.45 -4.70 -30.27
CA LEU A 37 15.75 -6.11 -30.06
C LEU A 37 15.86 -6.36 -28.56
N VAL A 38 15.11 -7.35 -28.08
CA VAL A 38 14.83 -7.53 -26.65
C VAL A 38 15.04 -8.99 -26.25
N ASP A 39 15.61 -9.23 -25.07
CA ASP A 39 15.97 -10.56 -24.57
C ASP A 39 15.66 -10.68 -23.05
N GLY A 40 15.09 -11.80 -22.62
CA GLY A 40 14.74 -12.05 -21.21
C GLY A 40 15.11 -13.47 -20.77
N PRO A 41 16.42 -13.80 -20.69
CA PRO A 41 16.91 -15.16 -20.50
C PRO A 41 16.52 -15.79 -19.15
N CYS A 42 16.29 -14.96 -18.13
CA CYS A 42 15.88 -15.37 -16.78
C CYS A 42 14.39 -15.16 -16.49
N THR A 43 13.62 -14.65 -17.45
CA THR A 43 12.19 -14.30 -17.33
C THR A 43 11.31 -15.03 -18.36
N GLN A 44 11.88 -16.00 -19.07
CA GLN A 44 11.22 -16.77 -20.12
C GLN A 44 10.62 -15.88 -21.22
N VAL A 45 11.44 -14.93 -21.70
CA VAL A 45 11.23 -14.19 -22.97
C VAL A 45 12.38 -14.54 -23.91
N ARG A 46 12.05 -15.17 -25.05
CA ARG A 46 13.05 -15.44 -26.10
C ARG A 46 13.46 -14.13 -26.77
N ARG A 47 14.66 -14.11 -27.38
CA ARG A 47 15.13 -12.95 -28.15
C ARG A 47 14.17 -12.64 -29.29
N GLN A 48 13.62 -11.43 -29.32
CA GLN A 48 12.64 -10.99 -30.32
C GLN A 48 12.65 -9.46 -30.49
N ALA A 49 12.09 -8.97 -31.60
CA ALA A 49 11.76 -7.56 -31.73
C ALA A 49 10.55 -7.20 -30.85
N MET A 50 10.55 -6.00 -30.26
CA MET A 50 9.47 -5.52 -29.40
C MET A 50 9.31 -3.99 -29.52
N PRO A 51 8.08 -3.46 -29.68
CA PRO A 51 7.87 -2.03 -29.84
C PRO A 51 8.01 -1.28 -28.51
N PHE A 52 8.58 -0.08 -28.52
CA PHE A 52 8.76 0.72 -27.29
C PHE A 52 7.44 1.02 -26.56
N LYS A 53 6.34 1.14 -27.31
CA LYS A 53 4.99 1.41 -26.76
C LYS A 53 4.51 0.38 -25.73
N CYS A 54 4.97 -0.89 -25.77
CA CYS A 54 4.52 -1.92 -24.82
C CYS A 54 5.46 -2.14 -23.63
N MET A 55 6.60 -1.44 -23.56
CA MET A 55 7.57 -1.59 -22.48
C MET A 55 7.77 -0.28 -21.69
N GLN A 56 8.02 -0.40 -20.39
CA GLN A 56 8.23 0.71 -19.47
C GLN A 56 9.64 0.64 -18.90
N LEU A 57 10.47 1.63 -19.20
CA LEU A 57 11.88 1.65 -18.78
C LEU A 57 12.01 1.65 -17.25
N THR A 58 12.91 0.84 -16.73
CA THR A 58 13.28 0.81 -15.30
C THR A 58 14.59 1.56 -15.05
N ASP A 59 14.96 1.73 -13.78
CA ASP A 59 16.22 2.35 -13.37
C ASP A 59 17.43 1.41 -13.53
N PHE A 60 17.22 0.11 -13.78
CA PHE A 60 18.30 -0.89 -13.86
C PHE A 60 18.96 -0.90 -15.24
N ILE A 61 20.30 -0.92 -15.25
CA ILE A 61 21.14 -0.98 -16.45
C ILE A 61 22.12 -2.15 -16.28
N LEU A 62 22.17 -3.04 -17.26
CA LEU A 62 23.17 -4.11 -17.39
C LEU A 62 24.32 -3.64 -18.29
N LYS A 63 25.56 -4.02 -17.96
CA LYS A 63 26.72 -3.71 -18.78
C LYS A 63 27.09 -4.92 -19.64
N PHE A 64 26.76 -4.87 -20.93
CA PHE A 64 27.17 -5.82 -21.96
C PHE A 64 27.27 -5.09 -23.32
N PRO A 65 28.08 -5.56 -24.29
CA PRO A 65 28.21 -4.90 -25.59
C PRO A 65 26.94 -5.04 -26.43
N HIS A 66 26.69 -4.05 -27.30
CA HIS A 66 25.59 -4.09 -28.29
C HIS A 66 25.58 -5.42 -29.06
N SER A 67 24.38 -5.93 -29.37
CA SER A 67 24.15 -7.21 -30.07
C SER A 67 24.73 -8.48 -29.41
N ALA A 68 25.21 -8.43 -28.16
CA ALA A 68 25.74 -9.60 -27.44
C ALA A 68 24.83 -10.85 -27.48
N ARG A 69 25.43 -12.04 -27.62
CA ARG A 69 24.71 -13.33 -27.57
C ARG A 69 24.05 -13.57 -26.20
N GLN A 70 22.93 -14.30 -26.17
CA GLN A 70 22.09 -14.51 -24.97
C GLN A 70 22.86 -15.07 -23.75
N LYS A 71 23.94 -15.84 -23.95
CA LYS A 71 24.83 -16.32 -22.87
C LYS A 71 25.37 -15.17 -22.00
N TYR A 72 25.85 -14.09 -22.63
CA TYR A 72 26.40 -12.93 -21.93
C TYR A 72 25.30 -12.10 -21.25
N VAL A 73 24.14 -11.95 -21.89
CA VAL A 73 22.97 -11.28 -21.29
C VAL A 73 22.50 -12.03 -20.04
N ARG A 74 22.47 -13.36 -20.08
CA ARG A 74 22.16 -14.23 -18.91
C ARG A 74 23.17 -14.03 -17.79
N GLN A 75 24.46 -14.07 -18.09
CA GLN A 75 25.53 -13.85 -17.11
C GLN A 75 25.47 -12.46 -16.47
N ALA A 76 25.22 -11.41 -17.27
CA ALA A 76 25.07 -10.04 -16.77
C ALA A 76 23.81 -9.90 -15.88
N TRP A 77 22.69 -10.51 -16.27
CA TRP A 77 21.44 -10.50 -15.50
C TRP A 77 21.59 -11.18 -14.14
N GLN A 78 22.30 -12.31 -14.10
CA GLN A 78 22.61 -13.05 -12.88
C GLN A 78 23.60 -12.27 -12.00
N LYS A 79 24.73 -11.81 -12.54
CA LYS A 79 25.74 -11.00 -11.82
C LYS A 79 25.17 -9.68 -11.26
N ALA A 80 24.05 -9.21 -11.78
CA ALA A 80 23.37 -8.00 -11.32
C ALA A 80 22.14 -8.26 -10.43
N ASP A 81 21.76 -9.51 -10.14
CA ASP A 81 20.62 -9.89 -9.27
C ASP A 81 19.30 -9.15 -9.56
N ILE A 82 18.99 -8.94 -10.84
CA ILE A 82 17.87 -8.09 -11.27
C ILE A 82 16.52 -8.59 -10.73
N ASN A 83 16.31 -9.90 -10.65
CA ASN A 83 15.07 -10.48 -10.11
C ASN A 83 14.86 -10.07 -8.64
N THR A 84 15.89 -10.20 -7.81
CA THR A 84 15.87 -9.86 -6.37
C THR A 84 15.69 -8.35 -6.17
N LYS A 85 16.42 -7.54 -6.94
CA LYS A 85 16.33 -6.07 -6.88
C LYS A 85 14.98 -5.55 -7.36
N TRP A 86 14.39 -6.16 -8.39
CA TRP A 86 13.02 -5.88 -8.82
C TRP A 86 12.01 -6.22 -7.73
N ALA A 87 12.03 -7.45 -7.19
CA ALA A 87 11.11 -7.89 -6.13
C ALA A 87 11.20 -6.99 -4.87
N ALA A 88 12.40 -6.52 -4.51
CA ALA A 88 12.59 -5.56 -3.42
C ALA A 88 11.94 -4.19 -3.70
N THR A 89 11.82 -3.78 -4.96
CA THR A 89 11.39 -2.44 -5.39
C THR A 89 9.90 -2.19 -5.12
N ARG A 90 9.56 -0.96 -4.70
CA ARG A 90 8.17 -0.50 -4.44
C ARG A 90 7.22 -0.63 -5.64
N TRP A 91 7.73 -0.84 -6.85
CA TRP A 91 6.95 -1.06 -8.07
C TRP A 91 6.45 -2.52 -8.15
N ALA A 92 7.35 -3.50 -8.07
CA ALA A 92 6.99 -4.93 -8.01
C ALA A 92 6.01 -5.20 -6.87
N LYS A 93 6.30 -4.70 -5.66
CA LYS A 93 5.41 -4.81 -4.49
C LYS A 93 4.01 -4.21 -4.70
N LYS A 94 3.86 -3.20 -5.57
CA LYS A 94 2.53 -2.66 -5.96
C LYS A 94 1.82 -3.51 -7.01
N ILE A 95 2.55 -4.18 -7.91
CA ILE A 95 2.00 -5.13 -8.87
C ILE A 95 1.49 -6.36 -8.11
N GLU A 96 2.35 -6.94 -7.27
CA GLU A 96 2.02 -8.09 -6.42
C GLU A 96 0.84 -7.79 -5.49
N ALA A 97 0.81 -6.64 -4.81
CA ALA A 97 -0.32 -6.26 -3.96
C ALA A 97 -1.64 -6.09 -4.76
N ARG A 98 -1.57 -5.71 -6.05
CA ARG A 98 -2.75 -5.67 -6.94
C ARG A 98 -3.23 -7.08 -7.27
N GLU A 99 -2.32 -7.99 -7.60
CA GLU A 99 -2.65 -9.40 -7.86
C GLU A 99 -3.20 -10.11 -6.63
N ARG A 100 -2.56 -9.97 -5.46
CA ARG A 100 -3.04 -10.52 -4.19
C ARG A 100 -4.44 -9.99 -3.83
N LYS A 101 -4.75 -8.73 -4.19
CA LYS A 101 -6.11 -8.17 -4.03
C LYS A 101 -7.10 -8.75 -5.04
N ALA A 102 -6.69 -9.03 -6.28
CA ALA A 102 -7.56 -9.64 -7.29
C ALA A 102 -7.86 -11.12 -6.98
N LYS A 103 -6.90 -11.84 -6.39
CA LYS A 103 -6.99 -13.25 -5.96
C LYS A 103 -7.63 -13.44 -4.56
N MET A 104 -8.23 -12.39 -3.99
CA MET A 104 -8.72 -12.38 -2.60
C MET A 104 -10.08 -13.06 -2.45
N THR A 105 -10.18 -14.08 -1.59
CA THR A 105 -11.45 -14.79 -1.32
C THR A 105 -12.45 -13.93 -0.53
N ASP A 106 -13.74 -14.28 -0.53
CA ASP A 106 -14.73 -13.50 0.22
C ASP A 106 -14.48 -13.47 1.72
N PHE A 107 -14.10 -14.60 2.31
CA PHE A 107 -13.73 -14.67 3.73
C PHE A 107 -12.53 -13.76 4.05
N ASP A 108 -11.58 -13.60 3.13
CA ASP A 108 -10.50 -12.62 3.26
C ASP A 108 -11.02 -11.18 3.17
N ARG A 109 -12.00 -10.88 2.30
CA ARG A 109 -12.66 -9.56 2.25
C ARG A 109 -13.33 -9.24 3.59
N TYR A 110 -14.01 -10.19 4.22
CA TYR A 110 -14.62 -10.03 5.54
C TYR A 110 -13.59 -9.74 6.65
N LYS A 111 -12.52 -10.54 6.74
CA LYS A 111 -11.41 -10.33 7.68
C LYS A 111 -10.76 -8.95 7.49
N VAL A 112 -10.46 -8.57 6.25
CA VAL A 112 -9.91 -7.25 5.89
C VAL A 112 -10.86 -6.11 6.25
N MET A 113 -12.17 -6.27 6.05
CA MET A 113 -13.19 -5.26 6.40
C MET A 113 -13.22 -4.99 7.90
N LYS A 114 -13.27 -6.04 8.74
CA LYS A 114 -13.28 -5.89 10.21
C LYS A 114 -11.98 -5.24 10.72
N ALA A 115 -10.82 -5.73 10.27
CA ALA A 115 -9.52 -5.18 10.64
C ALA A 115 -9.36 -3.70 10.21
N LYS A 116 -9.77 -3.36 8.98
CA LYS A 116 -9.75 -1.99 8.47
C LYS A 116 -10.70 -1.06 9.24
N LYS A 117 -11.88 -1.55 9.65
CA LYS A 117 -12.85 -0.78 10.48
C LYS A 117 -12.22 -0.40 11.83
N MET A 118 -11.58 -1.33 12.53
CA MET A 118 -10.91 -1.05 13.81
C MET A 118 -9.72 -0.11 13.64
N ARG A 119 -8.82 -0.39 12.68
CA ARG A 119 -7.66 0.48 12.38
C ARG A 119 -8.09 1.93 12.08
N ASN A 120 -9.14 2.11 11.28
CA ASN A 120 -9.65 3.43 10.94
C ASN A 120 -10.29 4.16 12.13
N ARG A 121 -10.90 3.45 13.10
CA ARG A 121 -11.41 4.04 14.35
C ARG A 121 -10.27 4.62 15.19
N ILE A 122 -9.19 3.85 15.38
CA ILE A 122 -7.99 4.29 16.13
C ILE A 122 -7.37 5.52 15.46
N ILE A 123 -7.11 5.46 14.15
CA ILE A 123 -6.52 6.58 13.40
C ILE A 123 -7.40 7.84 13.47
N LYS A 124 -8.73 7.72 13.33
CA LYS A 124 -9.65 8.87 13.42
C LYS A 124 -9.60 9.54 14.80
N LEU A 125 -9.52 8.75 15.88
CA LEU A 125 -9.40 9.30 17.24
C LEU A 125 -8.07 10.04 17.43
N GLU A 126 -6.95 9.44 17.01
CA GLU A 126 -5.63 10.04 17.20
C GLU A 126 -5.43 11.30 16.34
N VAL A 127 -5.87 11.28 15.07
CA VAL A 127 -5.88 12.48 14.21
C VAL A 127 -6.71 13.60 14.83
N ARG A 128 -7.86 13.30 15.46
CA ARG A 128 -8.67 14.32 16.16
C ARG A 128 -7.96 14.91 17.37
N LYS A 129 -7.18 14.13 18.13
CA LYS A 129 -6.33 14.65 19.22
C LYS A 129 -5.24 15.58 18.67
N LEU A 130 -4.53 15.13 17.63
CA LEU A 130 -3.45 15.91 17.00
C LEU A 130 -3.98 17.22 16.40
N GLN A 131 -5.15 17.20 15.75
CA GLN A 131 -5.83 18.40 15.27
C GLN A 131 -6.22 19.35 16.41
N LYS A 132 -6.77 18.85 17.53
CA LYS A 132 -7.08 19.69 18.70
C LYS A 132 -5.80 20.30 19.30
N ALA A 133 -4.71 19.53 19.40
CA ALA A 133 -3.43 20.01 19.90
C ALA A 133 -2.76 21.03 18.96
N ALA A 134 -2.89 20.87 17.64
CA ALA A 134 -2.43 21.84 16.65
C ALA A 134 -3.25 23.14 16.72
N LEU A 135 -4.58 23.05 16.83
CA LEU A 135 -5.46 24.21 16.99
C LEU A 135 -5.11 25.00 18.27
N LEU A 136 -4.90 24.29 19.39
CA LEU A 136 -4.47 24.89 20.68
C LEU A 136 -3.04 25.48 20.65
N LYS A 137 -2.24 25.23 19.61
CA LYS A 137 -0.96 25.90 19.35
C LYS A 137 -1.06 27.04 18.34
N ALA A 138 -2.04 26.97 17.42
CA ALA A 138 -2.29 28.01 16.42
C ALA A 138 -3.11 29.18 16.99
N SER A 139 -4.03 28.91 17.92
CA SER A 139 -4.66 29.94 18.75
C SER A 139 -3.63 30.55 19.71
N PRO A 140 -3.34 31.86 19.64
CA PRO A 140 -2.48 32.50 20.63
C PRO A 140 -3.14 32.41 22.02
N LYS A 141 -2.34 32.13 23.06
CA LYS A 141 -2.82 32.15 24.45
C LYS A 141 -3.28 33.57 24.81
N LYS A 142 -4.59 33.81 24.82
CA LYS A 142 -5.16 34.95 25.56
C LYS A 142 -4.86 34.71 27.05
N ALA A 143 -4.01 35.54 27.63
CA ALA A 143 -3.61 35.40 29.03
C ALA A 143 -4.80 35.62 29.97
N PRO A 144 -4.90 34.88 31.09
CA PRO A 144 -5.86 35.17 32.14
C PRO A 144 -5.41 36.41 32.93
N ALA A 145 -5.83 37.59 32.49
CA ALA A 145 -5.69 38.83 33.25
C ALA A 145 -6.73 38.93 34.37
N ALA A 146 -6.44 39.74 35.39
CA ALA A 146 -7.12 39.74 36.68
C ALA A 146 -8.51 40.41 36.70
N LYS A 147 -9.17 40.31 37.86
CA LYS A 147 -10.47 40.93 38.19
C LYS A 147 -10.48 42.45 37.92
N GLY A 148 -11.60 42.94 37.39
CA GLY A 148 -11.99 44.35 37.36
C GLY A 148 -13.48 44.44 37.06
N ALA A 149 -14.21 45.34 37.71
CA ALA A 149 -15.68 45.43 37.60
C ALA A 149 -16.13 46.81 37.12
N ALA A 150 -16.95 46.85 36.05
CA ALA A 150 -17.86 47.93 35.65
C ALA A 150 -18.61 47.53 34.35
N GLY A 151 -19.75 48.15 34.07
CA GLY A 151 -20.49 48.03 32.81
C GLY A 151 -21.81 47.26 32.93
N ALA A 152 -22.87 47.75 32.29
CA ALA A 152 -24.25 47.28 32.51
C ALA A 152 -25.10 47.24 31.24
N ALA A 153 -26.21 46.49 31.34
CA ALA A 153 -27.45 46.54 30.54
C ALA A 153 -27.44 46.01 29.09
N ALA A 154 -28.65 45.55 28.69
CA ALA A 154 -29.08 44.97 27.42
C ALA A 154 -28.37 43.66 26.97
N GLY A 155 -29.07 42.66 26.42
CA GLY A 155 -30.52 42.51 26.21
C GLY A 155 -30.81 41.77 24.91
N GLY A 156 -31.50 40.62 24.97
CA GLY A 156 -31.88 39.85 23.77
C GLY A 156 -32.20 38.39 24.08
N GLU A 157 -33.42 37.96 23.77
CA GLU A 157 -33.86 36.56 23.86
C GLU A 157 -33.62 35.80 22.55
N GLY A 158 -33.59 34.47 22.66
CA GLY A 158 -33.72 33.55 21.54
C GLY A 158 -32.42 33.17 20.81
N SER A 159 -32.35 32.00 20.15
CA SER A 159 -33.25 30.83 20.28
C SER A 159 -32.53 29.58 19.79
N SER A 160 -32.88 28.41 20.37
CA SER A 160 -32.48 27.12 19.82
C SER A 160 -33.47 26.70 18.73
N PRO A 161 -32.99 26.25 17.55
CA PRO A 161 -33.76 25.36 16.70
C PRO A 161 -33.23 23.92 16.83
N GLU A 162 -34.04 23.03 17.40
CA GLU A 162 -33.77 21.59 17.33
C GLU A 162 -33.99 21.08 15.90
N GLY A 163 -32.91 20.78 15.19
CA GLY A 163 -32.96 20.23 13.83
C GLY A 163 -33.21 18.72 13.80
N SER A 164 -34.40 18.28 14.24
CA SER A 164 -34.81 16.87 14.16
C SER A 164 -35.31 16.51 12.76
N CYS A 165 -34.89 15.34 12.25
CA CYS A 165 -35.50 14.63 11.13
C CYS A 165 -34.98 13.17 11.12
N PRO A 166 -35.79 12.19 10.66
CA PRO A 166 -36.06 11.06 11.55
C PRO A 166 -35.46 9.71 11.14
N GLU A 167 -35.41 8.80 12.11
CA GLU A 167 -35.10 7.39 11.93
C GLU A 167 -36.39 6.56 11.77
N SER A 168 -36.74 6.20 10.53
CA SER A 168 -37.71 5.14 10.25
C SER A 168 -37.63 4.62 8.80
N CYS A 169 -37.18 3.36 8.64
CA CYS A 169 -37.57 2.46 7.54
C CYS A 169 -36.97 1.06 7.77
N ARG A 170 -37.62 0.28 8.65
CA ARG A 170 -37.29 -1.12 8.94
C ARG A 170 -38.51 -2.00 8.60
N PRO A 171 -38.37 -3.04 7.75
CA PRO A 171 -39.34 -4.14 7.68
C PRO A 171 -39.06 -5.17 8.78
N GLU A 172 -40.10 -5.82 9.30
CA GLU A 172 -40.01 -6.87 10.32
C GLU A 172 -40.58 -8.23 9.86
N GLY A 173 -40.31 -9.29 10.63
CA GLY A 173 -40.85 -10.65 10.47
C GLY A 173 -39.96 -11.61 9.65
N GLY A 174 -39.78 -12.88 10.04
CA GLY A 174 -40.16 -13.56 11.29
C GLY A 174 -39.80 -15.07 11.28
N THR A 175 -39.55 -15.66 12.46
CA THR A 175 -39.71 -17.08 12.92
C THR A 175 -39.63 -18.26 11.90
N SER A 176 -39.02 -19.44 12.11
CA SER A 176 -38.43 -20.20 13.26
C SER A 176 -37.58 -21.39 12.67
N LYS A 177 -37.16 -22.53 13.29
CA LYS A 177 -37.32 -23.23 14.59
C LYS A 177 -36.24 -24.35 14.75
N GLY A 178 -35.64 -24.57 15.93
CA GLY A 178 -34.86 -25.77 16.32
C GLY A 178 -33.47 -25.99 15.65
N SER A 179 -32.56 -26.84 16.15
CA SER A 179 -32.49 -27.59 17.43
C SER A 179 -31.07 -28.12 17.74
N GLU A 180 -30.65 -27.99 19.02
CA GLU A 180 -29.81 -28.89 19.85
C GLU A 180 -28.34 -29.30 19.49
N GLY A 181 -27.50 -29.36 20.54
CA GLY A 181 -26.21 -30.10 20.61
C GLY A 181 -24.94 -29.35 20.19
N SER A 182 -23.81 -29.39 20.92
CA SER A 182 -23.52 -29.90 22.27
C SER A 182 -22.25 -29.21 22.85
N GLU A 183 -22.04 -29.27 24.16
CA GLU A 183 -20.85 -28.69 24.82
C GLU A 183 -19.65 -29.64 24.88
N SER A 184 -18.43 -29.07 24.83
CA SER A 184 -17.25 -29.69 25.45
C SER A 184 -16.17 -28.67 25.83
N SER A 185 -16.01 -28.48 27.14
CA SER A 185 -14.79 -28.12 27.90
C SER A 185 -13.61 -27.38 27.23
N SER A 186 -13.33 -26.17 27.72
CA SER A 186 -11.98 -25.56 27.69
C SER A 186 -10.96 -26.38 28.52
N PRO A 187 -9.65 -26.14 28.31
CA PRO A 187 -8.90 -25.58 29.44
C PRO A 187 -8.02 -24.36 29.10
N GLU A 188 -7.57 -23.70 30.17
CA GLU A 188 -6.74 -22.48 30.25
C GLU A 188 -5.32 -22.69 29.67
N SER A 189 -4.66 -21.78 28.95
CA SER A 189 -4.44 -20.32 29.08
C SER A 189 -3.24 -19.88 29.95
N THR A 190 -2.07 -20.51 29.78
CA THR A 190 -0.82 -20.15 30.50
C THR A 190 0.38 -19.74 29.63
N CYS A 191 0.37 -19.99 28.30
CA CYS A 191 1.60 -19.89 27.48
C CYS A 191 1.97 -18.48 26.95
N SER A 192 1.00 -17.57 26.75
CA SER A 192 1.20 -16.39 25.89
C SER A 192 1.86 -15.15 26.54
N LYS A 193 2.26 -15.18 27.81
CA LYS A 193 2.79 -14.00 28.54
C LYS A 193 4.32 -13.83 28.48
N GLY A 194 5.09 -14.90 28.26
CA GLY A 194 6.57 -14.83 28.27
C GLY A 194 7.15 -14.11 27.04
N ILE A 195 6.74 -14.56 25.85
CA ILE A 195 7.29 -14.16 24.54
C ILE A 195 7.27 -12.63 24.32
N TRP A 196 6.31 -11.92 24.93
CA TRP A 196 6.16 -10.46 24.77
C TRP A 196 7.19 -9.63 25.54
N GLN A 197 7.89 -10.17 26.55
CA GLN A 197 8.88 -9.41 27.32
C GLN A 197 10.29 -9.48 26.69
N GLU A 198 10.68 -10.63 26.14
CA GLU A 198 12.00 -10.82 25.54
C GLU A 198 12.17 -9.97 24.26
N SER A 199 11.12 -9.90 23.43
CA SER A 199 11.13 -9.13 22.18
C SER A 199 11.35 -7.62 22.40
N ILE A 200 10.97 -7.08 23.56
CA ILE A 200 11.18 -5.66 23.90
C ILE A 200 12.63 -5.36 24.27
N LYS A 201 13.32 -6.27 24.96
CA LYS A 201 14.75 -6.08 25.33
C LYS A 201 15.65 -6.05 24.08
N SER A 202 15.38 -6.90 23.10
CA SER A 202 16.17 -6.96 21.85
C SER A 202 16.12 -5.69 20.98
N ILE A 203 15.21 -4.74 21.25
CA ILE A 203 15.05 -3.49 20.47
C ILE A 203 15.75 -2.30 21.15
N ARG A 204 16.38 -2.49 22.32
CA ARG A 204 17.19 -1.48 23.02
C ARG A 204 18.53 -2.03 23.50
N GLY A 205 19.42 -2.32 22.54
CA GLY A 205 20.85 -2.54 22.77
C GLY A 205 21.23 -4.00 22.98
N TYR A 206 21.63 -4.67 21.90
CA TYR A 206 23.04 -4.57 21.45
C TYR A 206 23.06 -4.15 19.97
#